data_AF-A0A2E8DT98-F1
#
_entry.id   AF-A0A2E8DT98-F1
#
_cell.length_a   1.000
_cell.length_b   1.000
_cell.length_c   1.000
_cell.angle_alpha   90.00
_cell.angle_beta   90.00
_cell.angle_gamma   90.00
#
_symmetry.space_group_name_H-M   'P 1'
#
loop_
_entity.id
_entity.type
_entity.pdbx_description
1 polymer ?
#
loop_
_entity_poly.entity_id
_entity_poly.type
_entity_poly.pdbx_seq_one_letter_code
_entity_poly.pdbx_strand_id
1 'polypeptide(L)' 'MKIIVNGKEYTIEPDADLSNANLGEADLSNAELYRAELSVADLRRANLSEANLTNIEYDDETIWPEGFKPPMS' A
#
# COMPACT_ATOMS: atom_id res chain seq x y z
N MET A 1 3.62 3.84 10.52
CA MET A 1 3.55 2.62 11.33
C MET A 1 4.56 1.60 10.83
N LYS A 2 4.90 0.59 11.64
CA LYS A 2 5.73 -0.54 11.19
C LYS A 2 4.89 -1.80 11.13
N ILE A 3 5.07 -2.58 10.08
CA ILE A 3 4.41 -3.87 9.90
C ILE A 3 5.42 -4.94 9.47
N ILE A 4 5.05 -6.20 9.66
CA ILE A 4 5.83 -7.33 9.16
C ILE A 4 4.92 -8.16 8.27
N VAL A 5 5.32 -8.35 7.01
CA VAL A 5 4.61 -9.18 6.02
C VAL A 5 5.60 -10.18 5.47
N ASN A 6 5.27 -11.48 5.52
CA ASN A 6 6.15 -12.56 5.06
C ASN A 6 7.58 -12.51 5.64
N GLY A 7 7.73 -12.05 6.89
CA GLY A 7 9.02 -11.94 7.57
C GLY A 7 9.86 -10.71 7.18
N LYS A 8 9.37 -9.84 6.30
CA LYS A 8 10.00 -8.55 5.96
C LYS A 8 9.31 -7.42 6.72
N GLU A 9 10.11 -6.57 7.36
CA GLU A 9 9.62 -5.33 7.99
C GLU A 9 9.42 -4.24 6.92
N TYR A 10 8.33 -3.50 7.04
CA TYR A 10 8.04 -2.31 6.26
C TYR A 10 7.73 -1.15 7.21
N THR A 11 8.25 0.03 6.87
CA THR A 11 7.80 1.28 7.47
C THR A 11 6.80 1.91 6.52
N ILE A 12 5.59 2.13 7.03
CA ILE A 12 4.48 2.74 6.32
C ILE A 12 4.35 4.18 6.83
N GLU A 13 4.75 5.15 6.03
CA GLU A 13 4.73 6.57 6.38
C GLU A 13 4.55 7.43 5.13
N PRO A 14 4.24 8.73 5.28
CA PRO A 14 4.20 9.64 4.15
C PRO A 14 5.50 9.61 3.35
N ASP A 15 5.39 9.72 2.02
CA ASP A 15 6.52 9.66 1.08
C ASP A 15 7.31 8.34 1.08
N ALA A 16 6.79 7.28 1.70
CA ALA A 16 7.46 5.98 1.72
C ALA A 16 7.58 5.40 0.31
N ASP A 17 8.77 4.90 -0.03
CA ASP A 17 8.97 4.04 -1.18
C ASP A 17 8.57 2.61 -0.80
N LEU A 18 7.39 2.22 -1.29
CA LEU A 18 6.83 0.88 -1.17
C LEU A 18 6.75 0.21 -2.55
N SER A 19 7.54 0.69 -3.51
CA SER A 19 7.61 0.06 -4.82
C SER A 19 8.06 -1.39 -4.70
N ASN A 20 7.46 -2.28 -5.49
CA ASN A 20 7.74 -3.73 -5.46
C ASN A 20 7.50 -4.39 -4.09
N ALA A 21 6.79 -3.73 -3.16
CA ALA A 21 6.53 -4.30 -1.85
C ALA A 21 5.52 -5.45 -1.93
N ASN A 22 5.80 -6.54 -1.21
CA ASN A 22 4.83 -7.60 -0.99
C ASN A 22 4.10 -7.29 0.32
N LEU A 23 2.93 -6.67 0.19
CA LEU A 23 2.04 -6.23 1.27
C LEU A 23 0.74 -7.04 1.28
N GLY A 24 0.74 -8.22 0.65
CA GLY A 24 -0.43 -9.10 0.60
C GLY A 24 -0.90 -9.49 2.00
N GLU A 25 -2.22 -9.46 2.21
CA GLU A 25 -2.89 -9.73 3.50
C GLU A 25 -2.49 -8.79 4.64
N ALA A 26 -1.73 -7.72 4.38
CA ALA A 26 -1.32 -6.77 5.41
C ALA A 26 -2.52 -6.01 5.99
N ASP A 27 -2.50 -5.77 7.29
CA ASP A 27 -3.36 -4.77 7.91
C ASP A 27 -2.72 -3.38 7.75
N LEU A 28 -3.24 -2.62 6.77
CA LEU A 28 -2.88 -1.24 6.49
C LEU A 28 -4.02 -0.29 6.89
N SER A 29 -4.93 -0.73 7.77
CA SER A 29 -6.02 0.13 8.22
C SER A 29 -5.46 1.34 8.95
N ASN A 30 -6.04 2.52 8.68
CA ASN A 30 -5.58 3.81 9.21
C ASN A 30 -4.11 4.14 8.86
N ALA A 31 -3.54 3.54 7.80
CA ALA A 31 -2.19 3.86 7.36
C ALA A 31 -2.09 5.26 6.74
N GLU A 32 -1.05 6.00 7.11
CA GLU A 32 -0.66 7.25 6.45
C GLU A 32 0.24 6.94 5.25
N LEU A 33 -0.36 6.78 4.07
CA LEU A 33 0.29 6.49 2.79
C LEU A 33 0.35 7.73 1.88
N TYR A 34 0.21 8.93 2.44
CA TYR A 34 0.23 10.19 1.69
C TYR A 34 1.51 10.31 0.85
N ARG A 35 1.37 10.48 -0.47
CA ARG A 35 2.50 10.52 -1.43
C ARG A 35 3.41 9.29 -1.45
N ALA A 36 2.94 8.14 -0.97
CA ALA A 36 3.71 6.92 -1.07
C ALA A 36 3.80 6.43 -2.53
N GLU A 37 4.93 5.81 -2.86
CA GLU A 37 5.15 5.14 -4.14
C GLU A 37 4.77 3.66 -4.00
N LEU A 38 3.77 3.20 -4.76
CA LEU A 38 3.20 1.85 -4.72
C LEU A 38 3.37 1.08 -6.04
N SER A 39 4.12 1.60 -7.01
CA SER A 39 4.35 0.92 -8.29
C SER A 39 4.83 -0.52 -8.09
N VAL A 40 4.23 -1.47 -8.83
CA VAL A 40 4.51 -2.91 -8.75
C VAL A 40 4.21 -3.54 -7.37
N ALA A 41 3.61 -2.82 -6.41
CA ALA A 41 3.30 -3.38 -5.10
C ALA A 41 2.16 -4.41 -5.17
N ASP A 42 2.28 -5.49 -4.41
CA ASP A 42 1.23 -6.49 -4.23
C ASP A 42 0.47 -6.23 -2.93
N LEU A 43 -0.72 -5.66 -3.03
CA LEU A 43 -1.65 -5.36 -1.94
C LEU A 43 -2.84 -6.35 -1.91
N ARG A 44 -2.74 -7.51 -2.57
CA ARG A 44 -3.86 -8.48 -2.60
C ARG A 44 -4.32 -8.81 -1.19
N ARG A 45 -5.63 -8.67 -0.96
CA ARG A 45 -6.30 -8.93 0.33
C ARG A 45 -5.81 -8.05 1.48
N ALA A 46 -5.02 -6.99 1.23
CA ALA A 46 -4.66 -6.03 2.26
C ALA A 46 -5.89 -5.25 2.73
N ASN A 47 -5.93 -4.92 4.02
CA ASN A 47 -6.95 -4.06 4.59
C ASN A 47 -6.52 -2.59 4.44
N LEU A 48 -7.15 -1.84 3.53
CA LEU A 48 -6.88 -0.41 3.31
C LEU A 48 -7.96 0.50 3.93
N SER A 49 -8.79 -0.02 4.83
CA SER A 49 -9.83 0.79 5.48
C SER A 49 -9.24 2.01 6.16
N GLU A 50 -9.77 3.19 5.84
CA GLU A 50 -9.35 4.48 6.42
C GLU A 50 -7.89 4.87 6.14
N ALA A 51 -7.19 4.16 5.25
CA ALA A 51 -5.84 4.55 4.84
C ALA A 51 -5.88 5.87 4.05
N ASN A 52 -4.95 6.77 4.36
CA ASN A 52 -4.76 8.01 3.61
C ASN A 52 -3.94 7.73 2.34
N LEU A 53 -4.64 7.53 1.22
CA LEU A 53 -4.06 7.26 -0.10
C LEU A 53 -3.98 8.51 -0.97
N THR A 54 -3.94 9.70 -0.37
CA THR A 54 -3.89 10.95 -1.14
C THR A 54 -2.56 11.06 -1.88
N ASN A 55 -2.62 11.34 -3.18
CA ASN A 55 -1.45 11.52 -4.06
C ASN A 55 -0.48 10.33 -4.09
N ILE A 56 -0.97 9.10 -3.89
CA ILE A 56 -0.13 7.92 -4.13
C ILE A 56 0.25 7.85 -5.61
N GLU A 57 1.43 7.31 -5.89
CA GLU A 57 1.83 6.90 -7.24
C GLU A 57 1.70 5.37 -7.33
N TYR A 58 1.20 4.89 -8.46
CA TYR A 58 1.05 3.45 -8.75
C TYR A 58 0.96 3.24 -10.27
N ASP A 59 1.14 2.00 -10.71
CA ASP A 59 1.13 1.62 -12.12
C ASP A 59 0.18 0.45 -12.41
N ASP A 60 0.11 0.06 -13.68
CA ASP A 60 -0.71 -1.05 -14.15
C ASP A 60 -0.25 -2.42 -13.59
N GLU A 61 0.95 -2.50 -13.02
CA GLU A 61 1.48 -3.71 -12.36
C GLU A 61 1.10 -3.79 -10.88
N THR A 62 0.61 -2.69 -10.29
CA THR A 62 0.20 -2.63 -8.89
C THR A 62 -1.07 -3.46 -8.67
N ILE A 63 -1.02 -4.40 -7.72
CA ILE A 63 -2.12 -5.34 -7.49
C ILE A 63 -2.93 -4.91 -6.27
N TRP A 64 -4.16 -4.47 -6.51
CA TRP A 64 -5.07 -4.01 -5.46
C TRP A 64 -5.88 -5.15 -4.81
N PRO A 65 -6.46 -4.93 -3.61
CA PRO A 65 -7.47 -5.82 -3.07
C PRO A 65 -8.65 -6.00 -4.05
N GLU A 66 -9.29 -7.17 -4.04
CA GLU A 66 -10.43 -7.45 -4.92
C GLU A 66 -11.55 -6.42 -4.71
N GLY A 67 -12.04 -5.83 -5.81
CA GLY A 67 -13.10 -4.82 -5.78
C GLY A 67 -12.66 -3.44 -5.29
N PHE A 68 -11.40 -3.28 -4.87
CA PHE A 68 -10.86 -1.97 -4.51
C PHE A 68 -10.62 -1.14 -5.78
N LYS A 69 -10.93 0.16 -5.68
CA LYS A 69 -10.64 1.13 -6.73
C LYS A 69 -9.68 2.16 -6.14
N PRO A 70 -8.41 2.20 -6.57
CA PRO A 70 -7.49 3.21 -6.09
C PRO A 70 -7.98 4.61 -6.47
N PRO A 71 -7.64 5.64 -5.67
CA PRO A 71 -7.86 7.01 -6.08
C PRO A 71 -7.11 7.28 -7.39
N MET A 72 -7.66 8.14 -8.24
CA MET A 72 -6.88 8.66 -9.37
C MET A 72 -5.70 9.46 -8.81
N SER A 73 -4.49 9.10 -9.23
CA SER A 73 -3.27 9.89 -9.07
C SER A 73 -3.34 11.18 -9.90
#